data_AF-A0A351ITH0-F1
#
_entry.id   AF-A0A351ITH0-F1
#
_cell.length_a   1.000
_cell.length_b   1.000
_cell.length_c   1.000
_cell.angle_alpha   90.00
_cell.angle_beta   90.00
_cell.angle_gamma   90.00
#
_symmetry.space_group_name_H-M   'P 1'
#
loop_
_entity.id
_entity.type
_entity.pdbx_description
1 polymer ?
#
loop_
_entity_poly.entity_id
_entity_poly.type
_entity_poly.pdbx_seq_one_letter_code
_entity_poly.pdbx_strand_id
1 'polypeptide(L)'
;MAWALDLDGVVWRGADGVPGSAEAVRLLQESGERVLFVTNNSGRRVVDTVQKLAGLGMDAMGGVVTSGMAAARLVAPGERVLGMCGPGCR
;
A
#
# COMPACT_ATOMS: atom_id res chain seq x y z
N MET A 1 3.42 3.78 -18.20
CA MET A 1 2.02 3.73 -17.70
C MET A 1 2.04 3.72 -16.18
N ALA A 2 0.91 3.42 -15.51
CA ALA A 2 0.84 3.28 -14.06
C ALA A 2 0.29 1.90 -13.68
N TRP A 3 0.89 1.28 -12.68
CA TRP A 3 0.54 -0.03 -12.14
C TRP A 3 0.04 0.11 -10.71
N ALA A 4 -1.11 -0.48 -10.42
CA ALA A 4 -1.63 -0.62 -9.07
C ALA A 4 -1.42 -2.07 -8.63
N LEU A 5 -0.46 -2.28 -7.73
CA LEU A 5 -0.12 -3.61 -7.22
C LEU A 5 -0.83 -3.82 -5.89
N ASP A 6 -1.63 -4.87 -5.82
CA ASP A 6 -2.15 -5.37 -4.55
C ASP A 6 -1.01 -5.86 -3.65
N LEU A 7 -1.25 -5.94 -2.34
CA LEU A 7 -0.25 -6.32 -1.35
C LEU A 7 -0.41 -7.76 -0.86
N ASP A 8 -1.51 -8.06 -0.18
CA ASP A 8 -1.75 -9.35 0.48
C ASP A 8 -2.16 -10.43 -0.54
N GLY A 9 -1.24 -11.34 -0.85
CA GLY A 9 -1.43 -12.41 -1.84
C GLY A 9 -0.75 -12.14 -3.19
N VAL A 10 -0.28 -10.92 -3.42
CA VAL A 10 0.40 -10.51 -4.66
C VAL A 10 1.87 -10.14 -4.40
N VAL A 11 2.12 -9.17 -3.52
CA VAL A 11 3.48 -8.77 -3.17
C VAL A 11 4.03 -9.64 -2.03
N TRP A 12 3.21 -9.99 -1.04
CA TRP A 12 3.58 -10.84 0.10
C TRP A 12 2.47 -11.77 0.54
N ARG A 13 2.81 -12.77 1.36
CA ARG A 13 1.86 -13.60 2.12
C ARG A 13 2.32 -13.65 3.57
N GLY A 14 1.54 -13.06 4.48
CA GLY A 14 1.95 -12.95 5.88
C GLY A 14 3.21 -12.08 6.02
N ALA A 15 4.30 -12.67 6.53
CA ALA A 15 5.59 -11.99 6.67
C ALA A 15 6.47 -12.10 5.40
N ASP A 16 6.20 -13.07 4.53
CA ASP A 16 7.11 -13.45 3.46
C ASP A 16 6.75 -12.80 2.13
N GLY A 17 7.76 -12.39 1.36
CA GLY A 17 7.57 -11.95 -0.02
C GLY A 17 7.07 -13.10 -0.90
N VAL A 18 6.15 -12.79 -1.83
CA VAL A 18 5.82 -13.75 -2.90
C VAL A 18 7.05 -13.93 -3.79
N PRO A 19 7.47 -15.17 -4.13
CA PRO A 19 8.65 -15.38 -4.97
C PRO A 19 8.58 -14.58 -6.28
N GLY A 20 9.63 -13.82 -6.57
CA GLY A 20 9.73 -12.97 -7.76
C GLY A 20 9.02 -11.62 -7.67
N SER A 21 8.27 -11.31 -6.61
CA SER A 21 7.53 -10.05 -6.50
C SER A 21 8.45 -8.83 -6.46
N ALA A 22 9.51 -8.87 -5.66
CA ALA A 22 10.48 -7.78 -5.57
C ALA A 22 11.19 -7.53 -6.91
N GLU A 23 11.55 -8.61 -7.62
CA GLU A 23 12.17 -8.51 -8.94
C GLU A 23 11.21 -7.92 -9.98
N ALA A 24 9.95 -8.35 -9.98
CA ALA A 24 8.93 -7.80 -10.88
C ALA A 24 8.69 -6.31 -10.63
N VAL A 25 8.62 -5.89 -9.35
CA VAL A 25 8.51 -4.47 -8.97
C VAL A 25 9.72 -3.68 -9.47
N ARG A 26 10.94 -4.19 -9.25
CA ARG A 26 12.17 -3.55 -9.71
C ARG A 26 12.17 -3.36 -11.23
N LEU A 27 11.83 -4.40 -12.00
CA LEU A 27 11.77 -4.33 -13.46
C LEU A 27 10.71 -3.33 -13.97
N LEU A 28 9.54 -3.25 -13.31
CA LEU A 28 8.54 -2.24 -13.63
C LEU A 28 9.10 -0.83 -13.38
N GLN A 29 9.69 -0.61 -12.20
CA GLN A 29 10.25 0.69 -11.83
C GLN A 29 11.41 1.12 -12.75
N GLU A 30 12.32 0.21 -13.09
CA GLU A 30 13.45 0.47 -14.00
C GLU A 30 13.02 0.73 -15.44
N SER A 31 11.88 0.20 -15.87
CA SER A 31 11.30 0.51 -17.19
C SER A 31 10.60 1.87 -17.24
N GLY A 32 10.64 2.66 -16.15
CA GLY A 32 10.04 3.99 -16.05
C GLY A 32 8.53 3.96 -15.76
N GLU A 33 7.98 2.80 -15.42
CA GLU A 33 6.58 2.67 -15.03
C GLU A 33 6.34 3.21 -13.61
N ARG A 34 5.21 3.88 -13.41
CA ARG A 34 4.82 4.33 -12.08
C ARG A 34 4.15 3.18 -11.32
N VAL A 35 4.79 2.69 -10.26
CA VAL A 35 4.25 1.62 -9.41
C VAL A 35 3.65 2.17 -8.12
N LEU A 36 2.34 1.97 -7.95
CA LEU A 36 1.58 2.26 -6.73
C LEU A 36 1.28 0.95 -6.00
N PHE A 37 1.44 0.94 -4.68
CA PHE A 37 1.06 -0.17 -3.83
C PHE A 37 -0.31 0.09 -3.22
N VAL A 38 -1.28 -0.79 -3.43
CA VAL A 38 -2.67 -0.58 -3.04
C VAL A 38 -3.10 -1.70 -2.12
N THR A 39 -3.77 -1.38 -1.01
CA THR A 39 -4.26 -2.38 -0.06
C THR A 39 -5.61 -2.00 0.52
N ASN A 40 -6.46 -2.99 0.75
CA ASN A 40 -7.71 -2.80 1.50
C ASN A 40 -7.50 -2.72 3.02
N ASN A 41 -6.25 -2.75 3.51
CA ASN A 41 -5.92 -2.73 4.92
C ASN A 41 -5.84 -1.30 5.49
N SER A 42 -6.75 -0.97 6.41
CA SER A 42 -6.74 0.28 7.19
C SER A 42 -6.25 0.10 8.62
N GLY A 43 -5.80 -1.10 8.97
CA GLY A 43 -5.30 -1.44 10.29
C GLY A 43 -3.91 -0.86 10.56
N ARG A 44 -3.02 -0.89 9.56
CA ARG A 44 -1.62 -0.43 9.67
C ARG A 44 -1.48 1.00 9.18
N ARG A 45 -0.55 1.76 9.77
CA ARG A 45 -0.20 3.08 9.24
C ARG A 45 0.55 2.91 7.93
N VAL A 46 0.44 3.90 7.05
CA VAL A 46 1.14 3.90 5.76
C VAL A 46 2.66 3.70 5.94
N VAL A 47 3.25 4.34 6.95
CA VAL A 47 4.69 4.18 7.25
C VAL A 47 5.07 2.74 7.59
N ASP A 48 4.20 2.01 8.30
CA ASP A 48 4.46 0.61 8.66
C ASP A 48 4.41 -0.29 7.41
N THR A 49 3.52 0.04 6.46
CA THR A 49 3.43 -0.64 5.15
C THR A 49 4.66 -0.38 4.29
N VAL A 50 5.13 0.88 4.23
CA VAL A 50 6.37 1.26 3.51
C VAL A 50 7.58 0.55 4.10
N GLN A 51 7.69 0.49 5.44
CA GLN A 51 8.77 -0.24 6.11
C GLN A 51 8.75 -1.74 5.78
N LYS A 52 7.56 -2.35 5.70
CA LYS A 52 7.42 -3.74 5.29
C LYS A 52 7.88 -3.96 3.84
N LEU A 53 7.49 -3.09 2.91
CA LEU A 53 7.95 -3.13 1.52
C LEU A 53 9.48 -3.05 1.45
N ALA A 54 10.08 -2.11 2.19
CA ALA A 54 11.52 -1.94 2.25
C ALA A 54 12.23 -3.19 2.82
N GLY A 55 11.66 -3.81 3.85
CA GLY A 55 12.14 -5.07 4.42
C GLY A 55 12.10 -6.25 3.44
N LEU A 56 11.29 -6.16 2.38
CA LEU A 56 11.22 -7.12 1.28
C LEU A 56 12.01 -6.68 0.03
N GLY A 57 12.82 -5.62 0.15
CA GLY A 57 13.65 -5.11 -0.94
C GLY A 57 12.90 -4.29 -1.99
N MET A 58 11.71 -3.77 -1.67
CA MET A 58 10.90 -2.95 -2.59
C MET A 58 10.79 -1.51 -2.08
N ASP A 59 11.11 -0.55 -2.94
CA ASP A 59 10.89 0.86 -2.65
C ASP A 59 9.48 1.29 -3.07
N ALA A 60 8.77 1.98 -2.18
CA ALA A 60 7.41 2.46 -2.39
C ALA A 60 7.36 3.78 -3.17
N MET A 61 8.18 3.94 -4.21
CA MET A 61 8.40 5.22 -4.92
C MET A 61 7.12 5.91 -5.40
N GLY A 62 6.16 5.16 -5.95
CA GLY A 62 4.89 5.74 -6.42
C GLY A 62 3.88 5.99 -5.31
N GLY A 63 4.13 5.46 -4.10
CA GLY A 63 3.32 5.61 -2.91
C GLY A 63 2.50 4.37 -2.55
N VAL A 64 1.91 4.43 -1.35
CA VAL A 64 0.96 3.44 -0.83
C VAL A 64 -0.42 4.07 -0.73
N VAL A 65 -1.44 3.37 -1.19
CA VAL A 65 -2.85 3.74 -1.08
C VAL A 65 -3.59 2.70 -0.24
N THR A 66 -4.27 3.16 0.81
CA THR A 66 -5.03 2.28 1.71
C THR A 66 -6.53 2.48 1.58
N SER A 67 -7.32 1.50 2.03
CA SER A 67 -8.77 1.66 2.19
C SER A 67 -9.15 2.80 3.14
N GLY A 68 -8.33 3.09 4.15
CA GLY A 68 -8.55 4.22 5.07
C GLY A 68 -8.48 5.56 4.33
N MET A 69 -7.49 5.73 3.44
CA MET A 69 -7.38 6.92 2.59
C MET A 69 -8.55 7.04 1.61
N ALA A 70 -9.02 5.91 1.05
CA ALA A 70 -10.18 5.89 0.17
C ALA A 70 -11.46 6.28 0.94
N ALA A 71 -11.68 5.73 2.14
CA ALA A 71 -12.82 6.06 2.98
C ALA A 71 -12.82 7.53 3.42
N ALA A 72 -11.65 8.10 3.73
CA ALA A 72 -11.52 9.50 4.09
C ALA A 72 -11.99 10.46 2.98
N ARG A 73 -11.95 10.05 1.70
CA ARG A 73 -12.48 10.84 0.57
C ARG A 73 -14.00 10.92 0.55
N LEU A 74 -14.70 10.07 1.31
CA LEU A 74 -16.15 10.05 1.41
C LEU A 74 -16.68 10.97 2.52
N VAL A 75 -15.79 11.57 3.33
CA VAL A 75 -16.14 12.42 4.47
C VAL A 75 -15.93 13.89 4.11
N ALA A 76 -16.93 14.73 4.37
CA ALA A 76 -16.83 16.17 4.15
C ALA A 76 -16.26 16.91 5.38
N PRO A 77 -15.60 18.07 5.19
CA PRO A 77 -15.15 18.89 6.30
C PRO A 77 -16.30 19.24 7.27
N GLY A 78 -16.08 18.98 8.57
CA GLY A 78 -17.07 19.24 9.63
C GLY A 78 -17.98 18.05 9.96
N GLU A 79 -17.97 16.97 9.16
CA GLU A 79 -18.70 15.76 9.49
C GLU A 79 -18.03 15.01 10.65
N ARG A 80 -18.89 14.44 11.51
CA ARG A 80 -18.45 13.59 12.63
C ARG A 80 -18.68 12.13 12.24
N VAL A 81 -17.59 11.38 12.13
CA VAL A 81 -17.62 9.97 11.76
C VAL A 81 -17.12 9.11 12.91
N LEU A 82 -17.80 7.99 13.17
CA LEU A 82 -17.31 6.97 14.08
C LEU A 82 -16.29 6.08 13.35
N GLY A 83 -15.01 6.21 13.67
CA GLY A 83 -13.96 5.38 13.08
C GLY A 83 -13.93 3.97 13.67
N MET A 84 -14.43 2.99 12.92
CA MET A 84 -14.30 1.55 13.23
C MET A 84 -13.12 0.94 12.46
N CYS A 85 -11.90 1.42 12.72
CA CYS A 85 -10.70 0.92 12.07
C CYS A 85 -9.45 1.10 12.95
N GLY A 86 -8.34 0.51 12.51
CA GLY A 86 -7.09 0.53 13.25
C GLY A 86 -6.32 1.86 13.14
N PRO A 87 -5.08 1.90 13.66
CA PRO A 87 -4.22 3.07 13.62
C PRO A 87 -4.01 3.70 12.24
N GLY A 88 -4.19 2.94 11.14
CA GLY A 88 -4.05 3.45 9.77
C GLY A 88 -5.13 4.43 9.31
N CYS A 89 -6.20 4.60 10.09
CA CYS A 89 -7.25 5.58 9.83
C CYS A 89 -7.08 6.92 10.57
N ARG A 90 -6.05 7.05 11.40
CA ARG A 90 -5.80 8.24 12.22
C ARG A 90 -4.77 9.16 11.59
#